data_AF-A0A434NU68-F1
#
_entry.id   AF-A0A434NU68-F1
#
_cell.length_a   1.000
_cell.length_b   1.000
_cell.length_c   1.000
_cell.angle_alpha   90.00
_cell.angle_beta   90.00
_cell.angle_gamma   90.00
#
_symmetry.space_group_name_H-M   'P 1'
#
loop_
_entity.id
_entity.type
_entity.pdbx_description
1 polymer ?
#
loop_
_entity_poly.entity_id
_entity_poly.type
_entity_poly.pdbx_seq_one_letter_code
_entity_poly.pdbx_strand_id
1 'polypeptide(L)'
;DGPLRNSLKRSAVGGISQKMLTTTLRGLERDGFVTRTVFPTIPPRVDYELTDLGYELLVPVGALGEWARKNTERVKAARARFDGIHA
;
A
#
# COMPACT_ATOMS: atom_id res chain seq x y z
N ASP A 1 -9.24 0.29 -14.06
CA ASP A 1 -9.09 1.05 -12.80
C ASP A 1 -8.34 2.34 -13.06
N GLY A 2 -8.97 3.49 -12.77
CA GLY A 2 -8.45 4.83 -13.04
C GLY A 2 -7.83 5.53 -11.82
N PRO A 3 -7.54 6.85 -11.90
CA PRO A 3 -6.89 7.63 -10.85
C PRO A 3 -7.48 7.46 -9.45
N LEU A 4 -6.62 7.14 -8.48
CA LEU A 4 -6.99 7.03 -7.08
C LEU A 4 -6.62 8.30 -6.31
N ARG A 5 -7.63 8.92 -5.70
CA ARG A 5 -7.49 10.15 -4.91
C ARG A 5 -6.76 9.90 -3.59
N ASN A 6 -5.96 10.87 -3.14
CA ASN A 6 -5.25 10.76 -1.85
C ASN A 6 -6.20 10.53 -0.65
N SER A 7 -7.40 11.13 -0.65
CA SER A 7 -8.42 10.92 0.39
C SER A 7 -9.00 9.49 0.40
N LEU A 8 -9.16 8.87 -0.77
CA LEU A 8 -9.68 7.49 -0.91
C LEU A 8 -8.66 6.45 -0.42
N LYS A 9 -7.35 6.74 -0.54
CA LYS A 9 -6.27 5.87 -0.05
C LYS A 9 -6.30 5.65 1.46
N ARG A 10 -6.77 6.60 2.27
CA ARG A 10 -6.88 6.41 3.74
C ARG A 10 -7.96 5.40 4.12
N SER A 11 -9.15 5.55 3.54
CA SER A 11 -10.29 4.66 3.83
C SER A 11 -10.05 3.24 3.34
N ALA A 12 -9.29 3.07 2.25
CA ALA A 12 -8.95 1.75 1.70
C ALA A 12 -7.82 1.03 2.45
N VAL A 13 -6.84 1.76 3.00
CA VAL A 13 -5.61 1.13 3.55
C VAL A 13 -5.63 0.96 5.08
N GLY A 14 -6.56 1.59 5.81
CA GLY A 14 -6.85 1.30 7.23
C GLY A 14 -5.67 1.46 8.21
N GLY A 15 -5.72 2.42 9.13
CA GLY A 15 -4.75 2.51 10.23
C GLY A 15 -3.38 3.14 9.90
N ILE A 16 -3.20 3.68 8.70
CA ILE A 16 -2.01 4.48 8.35
C ILE A 16 -2.23 5.97 8.64
N SER A 17 -1.23 6.63 9.23
CA SER A 17 -1.28 8.09 9.42
C SER A 17 -1.15 8.82 8.08
N GLN A 18 -1.68 10.06 7.99
CA GLN A 18 -1.54 10.89 6.79
C GLN A 18 -0.08 11.17 6.44
N LYS A 19 0.78 11.34 7.46
CA LYS A 19 2.22 11.52 7.28
C LYS A 19 2.85 10.30 6.64
N MET A 20 2.57 9.09 7.15
CA MET A 20 3.07 7.84 6.56
C MET A 20 2.60 7.66 5.13
N LEU A 21 1.31 7.86 4.86
CA LEU A 21 0.77 7.77 3.49
C LEU A 21 1.49 8.74 2.53
N THR A 22 1.71 9.98 2.95
CA THR A 22 2.39 10.98 2.11
C THR A 22 3.84 10.60 1.86
N THR A 23 4.55 10.11 2.88
CA THR A 23 5.94 9.65 2.73
C THR A 23 6.02 8.46 1.77
N THR A 24 5.17 7.45 1.94
CA THR A 24 5.14 6.28 1.05
C THR A 24 4.84 6.68 -0.39
N LEU A 25 3.84 7.54 -0.62
CA LEU A 25 3.49 7.97 -1.98
C LEU A 25 4.61 8.78 -2.65
N ARG A 26 5.32 9.63 -1.91
CA ARG A 26 6.50 10.33 -2.43
C ARG A 26 7.64 9.39 -2.78
N GLY A 27 7.84 8.33 -1.99
CA GLY A 27 8.80 7.27 -2.30
C GLY A 27 8.44 6.56 -3.60
N LEU A 28 7.19 6.09 -3.72
CA LEU A 28 6.69 5.43 -4.92
C LEU A 28 6.73 6.33 -6.17
N GLU A 29 6.49 7.64 -6.00
CA GLU A 29 6.61 8.63 -7.08
C GLU A 29 8.07 8.77 -7.53
N ARG A 30 9.00 8.88 -6.58
CA ARG A 30 10.44 8.96 -6.85
C ARG A 30 10.96 7.70 -7.55
N ASP A 31 10.46 6.54 -7.15
CA ASP A 31 10.87 5.24 -7.71
C ASP A 31 10.18 4.94 -9.06
N GLY A 32 9.23 5.79 -9.50
CA GLY A 32 8.58 5.68 -10.80
C GLY A 32 7.39 4.71 -10.83
N PHE A 33 6.89 4.24 -9.68
CA PHE A 33 5.73 3.35 -9.61
C PHE A 33 4.39 4.10 -9.69
N VAL A 34 4.37 5.38 -9.32
CA VAL A 34 3.17 6.22 -9.40
C VAL A 34 3.46 7.58 -10.02
N THR A 35 2.49 8.12 -10.74
CA THR A 35 2.48 9.53 -11.11
C THR A 35 1.65 10.33 -10.11
N ARG A 36 1.95 11.62 -10.00
CA ARG A 36 1.23 12.57 -9.15
C ARG A 36 0.75 13.75 -9.98
N THR A 37 -0.57 13.94 -10.05
CA THR A 37 -1.18 15.04 -10.80
C THR A 37 -1.87 16.00 -9.84
N VAL A 38 -1.51 17.28 -9.91
CA VAL A 38 -2.14 18.36 -9.13
C VAL A 38 -3.15 19.07 -10.02
N PHE A 39 -4.40 19.12 -9.56
CA PHE A 39 -5.47 19.85 -10.23
C PHE A 39 -5.73 21.16 -9.47
N PRO A 40 -5.74 22.30 -10.17
CA PRO A 40 -6.04 23.60 -9.59
C PRO A 40 -7.55 23.75 -9.37
N THR A 41 -8.09 23.01 -8.41
CA THR A 41 -9.49 23.10 -7.96
C THR A 41 -9.59 23.83 -6.62
N ILE A 42 -10.80 24.19 -6.19
CA ILE A 42 -11.06 24.70 -4.83
C ILE A 42 -11.96 23.68 -4.12
N PRO A 43 -11.46 22.96 -3.08
CA PRO A 43 -10.08 22.91 -2.62
C PRO A 43 -9.13 22.21 -3.63
N PRO A 44 -7.80 22.43 -3.55
CA PRO A 44 -6.84 21.78 -4.44
C PRO A 44 -6.92 20.26 -4.38
N ARG A 45 -6.89 19.61 -5.54
CA ARG A 45 -6.98 18.16 -5.67
C ARG A 45 -5.64 17.59 -6.09
N VAL A 46 -5.27 16.45 -5.50
CA VAL A 46 -4.10 15.67 -5.89
C VAL A 46 -4.52 14.24 -6.14
N ASP A 47 -4.24 13.76 -7.35
CA ASP A 47 -4.46 12.38 -7.74
C ASP A 47 -3.13 11.66 -7.92
N TYR A 48 -3.20 10.35 -7.70
CA TYR A 48 -2.09 9.45 -7.93
C TYR A 48 -2.56 8.28 -8.77
N GLU A 49 -1.77 7.93 -9.77
CA GLU A 49 -2.03 6.83 -10.69
C GLU A 49 -0.83 5.89 -10.68
N LEU A 50 -1.05 4.61 -10.95
CA LEU A 50 0.05 3.69 -11.20
C LEU A 50 0.62 3.96 -12.59
N THR A 51 1.94 3.89 -12.70
CA THR A 51 2.62 3.77 -14.00
C THR A 51 2.56 2.33 -14.48
N ASP A 52 3.03 2.07 -15.70
CA ASP A 52 3.21 0.71 -16.21
C ASP A 52 4.10 -0.13 -15.27
N LEU A 53 5.20 0.45 -14.78
CA LEU A 53 6.08 -0.17 -13.78
C LEU A 53 5.32 -0.46 -12.45
N GLY A 54 4.43 0.44 -12.05
CA GLY A 54 3.54 0.23 -10.89
C GLY A 54 2.58 -0.95 -11.08
N TYR A 55 2.03 -1.11 -12.28
CA TYR A 55 1.17 -2.26 -12.60
C TYR A 55 1.95 -3.57 -12.64
N GLU A 56 3.17 -3.58 -13.17
CA GLU A 56 4.06 -4.75 -13.11
C GLU A 56 4.35 -5.16 -11.66
N LEU A 57 4.60 -4.19 -10.77
CA LEU A 57 4.83 -4.45 -9.34
C LEU A 57 3.60 -5.05 -8.63
N LEU A 58 2.37 -4.74 -9.08
CA LEU A 58 1.16 -5.30 -8.45
C LEU A 58 1.11 -6.82 -8.55
N VAL A 59 1.68 -7.43 -9.60
CA VAL A 59 1.65 -8.88 -9.80
C VAL A 59 2.37 -9.64 -8.67
N PRO A 60 3.67 -9.39 -8.40
CA PRO A 60 4.37 -10.06 -7.31
C PRO A 60 3.84 -9.66 -5.93
N VAL A 61 3.44 -8.40 -5.72
CA VAL A 61 2.85 -7.94 -4.45
C VAL A 61 1.53 -8.64 -4.17
N GLY A 62 0.68 -8.80 -5.20
CA GLY A 62 -0.58 -9.52 -5.11
C GLY A 62 -0.37 -11.01 -4.80
N ALA A 63 0.60 -11.65 -5.47
CA ALA A 63 0.95 -13.05 -5.21
C ALA A 63 1.45 -13.25 -3.76
N LEU A 64 2.29 -12.33 -3.26
CA LEU A 64 2.75 -12.35 -1.88
C LEU A 64 1.60 -12.13 -0.89
N GLY A 65 0.69 -11.21 -1.19
CA GLY A 65 -0.51 -10.95 -0.37
C GLY A 65 -1.41 -12.17 -0.27
N GLU A 66 -1.65 -12.86 -1.39
CA GLU A 66 -2.46 -14.07 -1.41
C GLU A 66 -1.78 -15.23 -0.66
N TRP A 67 -0.46 -15.38 -0.83
CA TRP A 67 0.30 -16.32 -0.01
C TRP A 67 0.19 -16.01 1.47
N ALA A 68 0.36 -14.74 1.87
CA ALA A 68 0.27 -14.32 3.26
C ALA A 68 -1.11 -14.63 3.84
N ARG A 69 -2.18 -14.31 3.11
CA ARG A 69 -3.56 -14.61 3.49
C ARG A 69 -3.76 -16.11 3.73
N LYS A 70 -3.33 -16.97 2.79
CA LYS A 70 -3.42 -18.44 2.90
C LYS A 70 -2.64 -19.00 4.09
N ASN A 71 -1.53 -18.36 4.47
CA ASN A 71 -0.62 -18.88 5.49
C ASN A 71 -0.74 -18.18 6.85
N THR A 72 -1.71 -17.28 7.03
CA THR A 72 -1.91 -16.49 8.25
C THR A 72 -1.91 -17.37 9.51
N GLU A 73 -2.68 -18.45 9.52
CA GLU A 73 -2.78 -19.33 10.69
C GLU A 73 -1.49 -20.13 10.94
N ARG A 74 -0.77 -20.51 9.88
CA ARG A 74 0.54 -21.17 10.01
C ARG A 74 1.56 -20.24 10.66
N VAL A 75 1.56 -18.97 10.28
CA VAL A 75 2.43 -17.94 10.87
C VAL A 75 2.06 -17.67 12.33
N LYS A 76 0.76 -17.55 12.65
CA LYS A 76 0.30 -17.39 14.03
C LYS A 76 0.72 -18.57 14.92
N ALA A 77 0.54 -19.80 14.44
CA ALA A 77 0.96 -21.00 15.17
C ALA A 77 2.48 -21.04 15.38
N ALA A 78 3.27 -20.60 14.40
CA ALA A 78 4.72 -20.50 14.54
C ALA A 78 5.11 -19.47 15.61
N ARG A 79 4.46 -18.29 15.64
CA ARG A 79 4.68 -17.26 16.67
C ARG A 79 4.34 -17.77 18.06
N ALA A 80 3.16 -18.37 18.24
CA ALA A 80 2.74 -18.93 19.53
C ALA A 80 3.70 -20.00 20.05
N ARG A 81 4.23 -20.86 19.17
CA ARG A 81 5.26 -21.84 19.55
C ARG A 81 6.56 -21.16 20.00
N PHE A 82 7.01 -20.14 19.29
CA PHE A 82 8.23 -19.41 19.66
C PHE A 82 8.05 -18.70 21.00
N ASP A 83 6.96 -17.96 21.18
CA ASP A 83 6.67 -17.21 22.40
C ASP A 83 6.51 -18.15 23.60
N GLY A 84 5.86 -19.31 23.43
CA GLY A 84 5.72 -20.32 24.48
C GLY A 84 7.00 -21.08 24.83
N ILE A 85 8.04 -21.02 23.99
CA ILE A 85 9.38 -21.56 24.30
C ILE A 85 10.25 -20.51 25.05
N HIS A 86 9.96 -19.23 24.85
CA HIS A 86 10.71 -18.11 25.45
C HIS A 86 9.97 -17.43 26.62
N ALA A 87 8.87 -18.03 27.09
CA ALA A 87 8.14 -17.66 28.30
C ALA A 87 8.57 -18.56 29.46
#